data_AF-A0A242LK89-F1
#
_entry.id   AF-A0A242LK89-F1
#
_cell.length_a   1.000
_cell.length_b   1.000
_cell.length_c   1.000
_cell.angle_alpha   90.00
_cell.angle_beta   90.00
_cell.angle_gamma   90.00
#
_symmetry.space_group_name_H-M   'P 1'
#
loop_
_entity.id
_entity.type
_entity.pdbx_description
1 polymer ?
#
loop_
_entity_poly.entity_id
_entity_poly.type
_entity_poly.pdbx_seq_one_letter_code
_entity_poly.pdbx_strand_id
1 'polypeptide(L)'
;MLQSVHLFFITCVSTLVSNWAGPIANIGDFTQKAKTPKAMIIELPSRFILSYILFAVTCVGLIVGTQIAFGEPIFNIVNAFDKIDNTFAVFVLILALNMGVLAFVVFGNLFPAGLQMSSLYK
;
A
#
# COMPACT_ATOMS: atom_id res chain seq x y z
N MET A 1 -9.19 -26.76 -18.47
CA MET A 1 -8.11 -26.62 -17.46
C MET A 1 -7.20 -25.41 -17.76
N LEU A 2 -6.67 -25.23 -18.99
CA LEU A 2 -5.86 -24.04 -19.34
C LEU A 2 -6.61 -22.70 -19.24
N GLN A 3 -7.87 -22.64 -19.70
CA GLN A 3 -8.67 -21.41 -19.70
C GLN A 3 -8.90 -20.85 -18.28
N SER A 4 -8.93 -21.72 -17.27
CA SER A 4 -9.08 -21.36 -15.85
C SER A 4 -7.81 -20.72 -15.28
N VAL A 5 -6.62 -21.12 -15.76
CA VAL A 5 -5.32 -20.57 -15.30
C VAL A 5 -5.12 -19.14 -15.81
N HIS A 6 -5.46 -18.88 -17.07
CA HIS A 6 -5.38 -17.53 -17.64
C HIS A 6 -6.35 -16.57 -16.95
N LEU A 7 -7.58 -17.01 -16.70
CA LEU A 7 -8.56 -16.19 -15.98
C LEU A 7 -8.07 -15.88 -14.57
N PHE A 8 -7.55 -16.88 -13.85
CA PHE A 8 -7.02 -16.70 -12.50
C PHE A 8 -5.87 -15.69 -12.46
N PHE A 9 -4.92 -15.79 -13.38
CA PHE A 9 -3.83 -14.83 -13.50
C PHE A 9 -4.34 -13.41 -13.76
N ILE A 10 -5.26 -13.25 -14.71
CA ILE A 10 -5.86 -11.94 -15.03
C ILE A 10 -6.59 -11.38 -13.81
N THR A 11 -7.35 -12.19 -13.07
CA THR A 11 -8.03 -11.76 -11.85
C THR A 11 -7.03 -11.30 -10.80
N CYS A 12 -5.96 -12.06 -10.53
CA CYS A 12 -4.93 -11.65 -9.57
C CYS A 12 -4.29 -10.31 -9.95
N VAL A 13 -3.90 -10.14 -11.22
CA VAL A 13 -3.33 -8.88 -11.71
C VAL A 13 -4.35 -7.74 -11.60
N SER A 14 -5.60 -7.99 -12.00
CA SER A 14 -6.67 -6.98 -11.95
C SER A 14 -6.95 -6.53 -10.50
N THR A 15 -7.04 -7.47 -9.56
CA THR A 15 -7.21 -7.17 -8.13
C THR A 15 -6.02 -6.39 -7.55
N LEU A 16 -4.79 -6.69 -7.99
CA LEU A 16 -3.62 -5.93 -7.57
C LEU A 16 -3.63 -4.50 -8.12
N VAL A 17 -3.97 -4.33 -9.41
CA VAL A 17 -4.01 -3.02 -10.07
C VAL A 17 -5.19 -2.18 -9.59
N SER A 18 -6.34 -2.79 -9.26
CA SER A 18 -7.55 -2.07 -8.83
C SER A 18 -7.33 -1.26 -7.55
N ASN A 19 -6.42 -1.68 -6.67
CA ASN A 19 -6.06 -0.93 -5.46
C ASN A 19 -5.48 0.47 -5.77
N TRP A 20 -5.04 0.71 -7.01
CA TRP A 20 -4.41 1.96 -7.43
C TRP A 20 -5.27 2.77 -8.40
N ALA A 21 -6.47 2.29 -8.74
CA ALA A 21 -7.37 2.98 -9.65
C ALA A 21 -7.67 4.42 -9.18
N GLY A 22 -7.91 4.61 -7.88
CA GLY A 22 -8.15 5.93 -7.28
C GLY A 22 -6.96 6.89 -7.44
N PRO A 23 -5.77 6.55 -6.89
CA PRO A 23 -4.58 7.37 -7.07
C PRO A 23 -4.20 7.66 -8.52
N ILE A 24 -4.39 6.70 -9.43
CA ILE A 24 -4.10 6.87 -10.86
C ILE A 24 -5.09 7.86 -11.49
N ALA A 25 -6.39 7.72 -11.20
CA ALA A 25 -7.42 8.62 -11.73
C ALA A 25 -7.23 10.06 -11.24
N ASN A 26 -6.66 10.25 -10.05
CA ASN A 26 -6.40 11.55 -9.44
C ASN A 26 -4.94 12.01 -9.59
N ILE A 27 -4.19 11.51 -10.58
CA ILE A 27 -2.76 11.83 -10.71
C ILE A 27 -2.49 13.33 -10.86
N GLY A 28 -3.42 14.07 -11.48
CA GLY A 28 -3.36 15.53 -11.62
C GLY A 28 -3.35 16.26 -10.27
N ASP A 29 -4.06 15.74 -9.27
CA ASP A 29 -4.10 16.33 -7.92
C ASP A 29 -2.73 16.27 -7.24
N PHE A 30 -1.97 15.20 -7.48
CA PHE A 30 -0.62 15.03 -6.92
C PHE A 30 0.45 15.79 -7.69
N THR A 31 0.23 16.06 -8.98
CA THR A 31 1.23 16.69 -9.86
C THR A 31 0.99 18.18 -10.10
N GLN A 32 -0.14 18.73 -9.64
CA GLN A 32 -0.49 20.15 -9.81
C GLN A 32 0.58 21.14 -9.30
N LYS A 33 1.39 20.75 -8.31
CA LYS A 33 2.48 21.56 -7.74
C LYS A 33 3.87 21.10 -8.19
N ALA A 34 3.97 20.24 -9.21
CA ALA A 34 5.24 19.75 -9.70
C ALA A 34 6.08 20.90 -10.27
N LYS A 35 7.30 21.08 -9.75
CA LYS A 35 8.22 22.15 -10.18
C LYS A 35 8.77 21.92 -11.59
N THR A 36 8.82 20.66 -12.02
CA THR A 36 9.35 20.27 -13.34
C THR A 36 8.57 19.08 -13.91
N PRO A 37 8.49 18.93 -15.25
CA PRO A 37 7.93 17.74 -15.88
C PRO A 37 8.66 16.45 -15.48
N LYS A 38 9.97 16.54 -15.21
CA LYS A 38 10.79 15.43 -14.73
C LYS A 38 10.29 14.89 -13.39
N ALA A 39 9.85 15.76 -12.47
CA ALA A 39 9.32 15.35 -11.18
C ALA A 39 8.02 14.53 -11.33
N MET A 40 7.18 14.87 -12.30
CA MET A 40 5.98 14.10 -12.62
C MET A 40 6.29 12.76 -13.30
N ILE A 41 7.16 12.77 -14.31
CA ILE A 41 7.38 11.60 -15.18
C ILE A 41 8.28 10.55 -14.54
N ILE A 42 9.30 10.97 -13.77
CA ILE A 42 10.31 10.06 -13.24
C ILE A 42 10.16 9.87 -11.74
N GLU A 43 10.02 10.95 -10.99
CA GLU A 43 10.11 10.86 -9.54
C GLU A 43 8.84 10.26 -8.92
N LEU A 44 7.66 10.53 -9.47
CA LEU A 44 6.42 9.94 -8.99
C LEU A 44 6.41 8.41 -9.23
N PRO A 45 6.62 7.88 -10.46
CA PRO A 45 6.66 6.43 -10.66
C PRO A 45 7.78 5.72 -9.92
N SER A 46 8.98 6.33 -9.82
CA SER A 46 10.10 5.71 -9.08
C SER A 46 9.81 5.57 -7.59
N ARG A 47 9.16 6.56 -6.97
CA ARG A 47 8.72 6.47 -5.57
C ARG A 47 7.67 5.38 -5.38
N PHE A 48 6.72 5.23 -6.31
CA PHE A 48 5.78 4.11 -6.29
C PHE A 48 6.49 2.75 -6.34
N ILE A 49 7.39 2.55 -7.31
CA ILE A 49 8.13 1.29 -7.46
C ILE A 49 8.92 0.98 -6.18
N LEU A 50 9.61 1.97 -5.61
CA LEU A 50 10.34 1.81 -4.36
C LEU A 50 9.42 1.38 -3.21
N SER A 51 8.28 2.04 -3.04
CA SER A 51 7.29 1.68 -2.01
C SER A 51 6.76 0.25 -2.19
N TYR A 52 6.56 -0.19 -3.43
CA TYR A 52 6.13 -1.56 -3.72
C TYR A 52 7.19 -2.60 -3.37
N ILE A 53 8.46 -2.32 -3.66
CA ILE A 53 9.56 -3.21 -3.28
C ILE A 53 9.64 -3.30 -1.76
N LEU A 54 9.57 -2.17 -1.06
CA LEU A 54 9.57 -2.14 0.41
C LEU A 54 8.37 -2.91 1.00
N PHE A 55 7.19 -2.75 0.41
CA PHE A 55 6.00 -3.48 0.82
C PHE A 55 6.15 -4.98 0.59
N ALA A 56 6.64 -5.40 -0.59
CA ALA A 56 6.87 -6.80 -0.91
C ALA A 56 7.86 -7.46 0.06
N VAL A 57 9.00 -6.79 0.34
CA VAL A 57 9.98 -7.26 1.32
C VAL A 57 9.37 -7.37 2.71
N THR A 58 8.55 -6.39 3.11
CA THR A 58 7.87 -6.40 4.41
C THR A 58 6.86 -7.56 4.50
N CYS A 59 6.04 -7.78 3.48
CA CYS A 59 5.07 -8.87 3.44
C CYS A 59 5.76 -10.25 3.48
N VAL A 60 6.80 -10.45 2.67
CA VAL A 60 7.57 -11.70 2.68
C VAL A 60 8.25 -11.89 4.04
N GLY A 61 8.89 -10.84 4.57
CA GLY A 61 9.53 -10.86 5.88
C GLY A 61 8.55 -11.21 7.00
N LEU A 62 7.31 -10.72 6.94
CA LEU A 62 6.27 -11.02 7.91
C LEU A 62 5.79 -12.47 7.78
N ILE A 63 5.45 -12.93 6.58
CA ILE A 63 4.95 -14.31 6.38
C ILE A 63 6.03 -15.33 6.74
N VAL A 64 7.26 -15.13 6.26
CA VAL A 64 8.39 -16.03 6.57
C VAL A 64 8.80 -15.90 8.03
N GLY A 65 8.82 -14.68 8.58
CA GLY A 65 9.14 -14.44 9.98
C GLY A 65 8.18 -15.12 10.94
N THR A 66 6.86 -15.03 10.67
CA THR A 66 5.83 -15.72 11.47
C THR A 66 5.91 -17.24 11.31
N GLN A 67 6.20 -17.76 10.12
CA GLN A 67 6.45 -19.18 9.90
C GLN A 67 7.64 -19.69 10.74
N ILE A 68 8.73 -18.92 10.82
CA ILE A 68 9.92 -19.29 11.61
C ILE A 68 9.66 -19.15 13.11
N ALA A 69 8.97 -18.09 13.53
CA ALA A 69 8.76 -17.78 14.95
C ALA A 69 7.63 -18.60 15.59
N PHE A 70 6.55 -18.87 14.86
CA PHE A 70 5.31 -19.44 15.38
C PHE A 70 4.93 -20.78 14.73
N GLY A 71 5.67 -21.23 13.72
CA GLY A 71 5.42 -22.51 13.04
C GLY A 71 4.24 -22.51 12.05
N GLU A 72 3.61 -21.35 11.81
CA GLU A 72 2.55 -21.19 10.83
C GLU A 72 2.63 -19.84 10.10
N PRO A 73 2.23 -19.76 8.82
CA PRO A 73 2.28 -18.51 8.07
C PRO A 73 1.05 -17.66 8.42
N ILE A 74 1.25 -16.57 9.15
CA ILE A 74 0.16 -15.69 9.55
C ILE A 74 0.07 -14.51 8.58
N PHE A 75 -1.06 -14.41 7.87
CA PHE A 75 -1.32 -13.31 6.93
C PHE A 75 -1.96 -12.08 7.58
N ASN A 76 -2.69 -12.28 8.68
CA ASN A 76 -3.27 -11.19 9.44
C ASN A 76 -2.24 -10.60 10.39
N ILE A 77 -1.80 -9.37 10.11
CA ILE A 77 -0.76 -8.67 10.85
C ILE A 77 -1.13 -8.49 12.33
N VAL A 78 -2.39 -8.21 12.64
CA VAL A 78 -2.85 -8.02 14.03
C VAL A 78 -2.78 -9.34 14.80
N ASN A 79 -3.21 -10.44 14.18
CA ASN A 79 -3.07 -11.78 14.76
C ASN A 79 -1.59 -12.16 14.97
N ALA A 80 -0.69 -11.72 14.08
CA ALA A 80 0.74 -11.94 14.27
C ALA A 80 1.30 -11.16 15.48
N PHE A 81 0.77 -9.96 15.76
CA PHE A 81 1.18 -9.16 16.91
C PHE A 81 0.70 -9.76 18.24
N ASP A 82 -0.50 -10.34 18.27
CA ASP A 82 -1.05 -10.98 19.48
C ASP A 82 -0.21 -12.17 19.98
N LYS A 83 0.62 -12.76 19.10
CA LYS A 83 1.53 -13.86 19.45
C LYS A 83 2.93 -13.41 19.91
N ILE A 84 3.23 -12.11 19.84
CA ILE A 84 4.53 -11.59 20.23
C ILE A 84 4.49 -11.24 21.73
N ASP A 85 5.27 -11.96 22.54
CA ASP A 85 5.33 -11.72 24.00
C ASP A 85 5.95 -10.35 24.37
N ASN A 86 6.76 -9.77 23.48
CA ASN A 86 7.44 -8.51 23.74
C ASN A 86 6.53 -7.30 23.47
N THR A 87 5.98 -6.73 24.54
CA THR A 87 5.09 -5.55 24.49
C THR A 87 5.71 -4.35 23.78
N PHE A 88 7.01 -4.08 23.98
CA PHE A 88 7.68 -2.96 23.31
C PHE A 88 7.76 -3.18 21.80
N ALA A 89 8.08 -4.40 21.36
CA ALA A 89 8.10 -4.73 19.94
C ALA A 89 6.71 -4.59 19.31
N VAL A 90 5.66 -5.10 19.98
CA VAL A 90 4.26 -4.94 19.53
C VAL A 90 3.88 -3.47 19.40
N PHE A 91 4.23 -2.64 20.37
CA PHE A 91 3.94 -1.20 20.33
C PHE A 91 4.58 -0.52 19.11
N VAL A 92 5.87 -0.77 18.85
CA VAL A 92 6.58 -0.22 17.69
C VAL A 92 5.95 -0.69 16.37
N LEU A 93 5.58 -1.97 16.29
CA LEU A 93 4.95 -2.55 15.10
C LEU A 93 3.56 -1.97 14.84
N ILE A 94 2.75 -1.75 15.88
CA ILE A 94 1.44 -1.09 15.77
C ILE A 94 1.61 0.36 15.32
N LEU A 95 2.58 1.10 15.84
CA LEU A 95 2.87 2.47 15.38
C LEU A 95 3.26 2.49 13.90
N ALA A 96 4.14 1.58 13.47
CA ALA A 96 4.53 1.46 12.08
C ALA A 96 3.34 1.14 11.17
N LEU A 97 2.46 0.21 11.58
CA LEU A 97 1.25 -0.14 10.86
C LEU A 97 0.30 1.06 10.72
N ASN A 98 0.04 1.77 11.83
CA ASN A 98 -0.83 2.94 11.82
C ASN A 98 -0.27 4.07 10.95
N MET A 99 1.05 4.29 10.97
CA MET A 99 1.71 5.27 10.11
C MET A 99 1.50 4.93 8.63
N GLY A 100 1.65 3.67 8.24
CA GLY A 100 1.43 3.21 6.87
C GLY A 100 -0.03 3.39 6.43
N VAL A 101 -0.99 2.99 7.28
CA VAL A 101 -2.42 3.13 7.00
C VAL A 101 -2.81 4.61 6.88
N LEU A 102 -2.37 5.46 7.82
CA LEU A 102 -2.63 6.90 7.78
C LEU A 102 -2.10 7.53 6.50
N ALA A 103 -0.84 7.23 6.14
CA ALA A 103 -0.22 7.76 4.93
C ALA A 103 -1.02 7.37 3.68
N PHE A 104 -1.45 6.10 3.57
CA PHE A 104 -2.23 5.62 2.44
C PHE A 104 -3.64 6.25 2.38
N VAL A 105 -4.35 6.32 3.51
CA VAL A 105 -5.70 6.90 3.55
C VAL A 105 -5.67 8.39 3.21
N VAL A 106 -4.69 9.13 3.72
CA VAL A 106 -4.53 10.55 3.40
C VAL A 106 -4.20 10.72 1.91
N PHE A 107 -3.20 9.98 1.41
CA PHE A 107 -2.75 10.07 0.03
C PHE A 107 -3.83 9.64 -0.97
N GLY A 108 -4.35 8.42 -0.84
CA GLY A 108 -5.22 7.81 -1.82
C GLY A 108 -6.66 8.32 -1.78
N ASN A 109 -7.15 8.76 -0.62
CA ASN A 109 -8.57 9.04 -0.42
C ASN A 109 -8.83 10.48 0.02
N LEU A 110 -8.27 10.92 1.16
CA LEU A 110 -8.68 12.20 1.76
C LEU A 110 -8.20 13.42 0.97
N PHE A 111 -6.95 13.40 0.50
CA PHE A 111 -6.38 14.52 -0.25
C PHE A 111 -7.14 14.86 -1.54
N PRO A 112 -7.37 13.91 -2.48
CA PRO A 112 -8.12 14.20 -3.69
C PRO A 112 -9.58 14.58 -3.40
N ALA A 113 -10.25 13.91 -2.45
CA ALA A 113 -11.61 14.26 -2.04
C ALA A 113 -11.69 15.69 -1.47
N GLY A 114 -10.71 16.09 -0.65
CA GLY A 114 -10.63 17.44 -0.10
C GLY A 114 -10.44 18.51 -1.17
N LEU A 115 -9.61 18.23 -2.18
CA LEU A 115 -9.42 19.13 -3.32
C LEU A 115 -10.69 19.27 -4.17
N GLN A 116 -11.39 18.16 -4.43
CA GLN A 116 -12.66 18.18 -5.14
C GLN A 116 -13.73 18.97 -4.38
N MET A 117 -13.87 18.75 -3.07
CA MET A 117 -14.84 19.50 -2.26
C MET A 117 -14.52 20.99 -2.22
N SER A 118 -13.23 21.35 -2.14
CA SER A 118 -12.76 22.73 -2.14
C SER A 118 -12.92 23.43 -3.50
N SER A 119 -13.06 22.68 -4.60
CA SER A 119 -13.28 23.26 -5.93
C SER A 119 -14.76 23.46 -6.25
N LEU A 120 -15.64 22.58 -5.74
CA LEU A 120 -17.09 22.62 -5.97
C LEU A 120 -17.82 23.65 -5.11
N TYR A 121 -17.38 23.89 -3.87
CA TYR A 121 -18.06 24.74 -2.90
C TYR A 121 -17.29 26.03 -2.56
N LYS A 122 -16.76 26.69 -3.59
CA LYS A 122 -16.15 28.02 -3.45
C LYS A 122 -17.16 29.12 -3.16
#